data_AF-A0A0D2NFE3-F1
#
_entry.id   AF-A0A0D2NFE3-F1
#
_cell.length_a   1.000
_cell.length_b   1.000
_cell.length_c   1.000
_cell.angle_alpha   90.00
_cell.angle_beta   90.00
_cell.angle_gamma   90.00
#
_symmetry.space_group_name_H-M   'P 1'
#
loop_
_entity.id
_entity.type
_entity.pdbx_description
1 polymer ?
#
loop_
_entity_poly.entity_id
_entity_poly.type
_entity_poly.pdbx_seq_one_letter_code
_entity_poly.pdbx_strand_id
1 'polypeptide(L)'
;MLWTLSKERWDFNKRWVAIRLALDHLQLLALVLGPTFGWALDYKQQWWDALAAPLVKPLVAPLTPPPSPDGWAPQGYKPFLCLFYVIVGLAGATMLACGFVAFSFARNGIFPNKWPTRLLRAVCGLFYGACYLGVLNILATPLDCQYLATSSAVKMTSADFAGVSCKHAPHLIHLGVSAVMTLLVALVALLFALSEASCNLGSHHPMAAGHAGVEVKAWLFKTVIVLAANLLTGQKQVQPIAVAVAAVWLTYIYIRWEPYHFPWMNHLRAALFAAPALISCVSVLLLWPPSRADHARAWQMTVAALGAAPAAAVVAGVASWWRWRWGTQRALWAFRTADPSQLEGPALKDLVRFAGPMEADLAARAAARTWTDYWEDEFDSEAVAAALMRFDRNPGLILANASLMIDVQGNAHAGSSQVQAAKKLEPSTAQRFVIFVREQQQMARLQTQGAATESALDLSAYVEFNRNYKQALRVHKSALHSARNFWRALLRADVAFNDMVKGLAKIEAAK
;
A
#
# COMPACT_ATOMS: atom_id res chain seq x y z
N MET A 1 7.21 -16.66 -8.78
CA MET A 1 5.75 -16.51 -8.55
C MET A 1 5.34 -15.09 -8.21
N LEU A 2 5.81 -14.49 -7.10
CA LEU A 2 5.38 -13.13 -6.73
C LEU A 2 5.66 -12.08 -7.80
N TRP A 3 6.84 -12.16 -8.43
CA TRP A 3 7.19 -11.28 -9.55
C TRP A 3 6.28 -11.44 -10.77
N THR A 4 5.89 -12.68 -11.10
CA THR A 4 5.02 -12.92 -12.27
C THR A 4 3.62 -12.40 -12.00
N LEU A 5 3.16 -12.41 -10.75
CA LEU A 5 1.89 -11.83 -10.32
C LEU A 5 1.95 -10.30 -10.24
N SER A 6 3.09 -9.71 -9.87
CA SER A 6 3.25 -8.27 -9.70
C SER A 6 3.55 -7.49 -11.00
N LYS A 7 3.89 -8.18 -12.11
CA LYS A 7 4.40 -7.59 -13.36
C LYS A 7 3.38 -6.76 -14.17
N GLU A 8 2.11 -7.16 -14.18
CA GLU A 8 1.03 -6.46 -14.91
C GLU A 8 -0.12 -6.16 -13.92
N ARG A 9 -0.11 -4.98 -13.33
CA ARG A 9 -1.16 -4.53 -12.40
C ARG A 9 -2.34 -3.96 -13.18
N TRP A 10 -3.57 -4.33 -12.83
CA TRP A 10 -4.81 -3.82 -13.45
C TRP A 10 -5.18 -2.41 -12.98
N ASP A 11 -4.44 -1.94 -11.99
CA ASP A 11 -4.54 -0.65 -11.31
C ASP A 11 -4.15 0.56 -12.18
N PHE A 12 -3.85 0.38 -13.48
CA PHE A 12 -3.79 1.49 -14.44
C PHE A 12 -5.17 2.11 -14.67
N ASN A 13 -6.24 1.33 -14.52
CA ASN A 13 -7.60 1.83 -14.66
C ASN A 13 -8.02 2.55 -13.37
N LYS A 14 -8.23 3.86 -13.46
CA LYS A 14 -8.72 4.70 -12.34
C LYS A 14 -10.00 4.14 -11.71
N ARG A 15 -10.87 3.50 -12.50
CA ARG A 15 -12.11 2.87 -12.00
C ARG A 15 -11.80 1.71 -11.05
N TRP A 16 -10.83 0.87 -11.41
CA TRP A 16 -10.43 -0.26 -10.58
C TRP A 16 -9.79 0.19 -9.27
N VAL A 17 -8.95 1.23 -9.32
CA VAL A 17 -8.36 1.86 -8.14
C VAL A 17 -9.44 2.38 -7.20
N ALA A 18 -10.46 3.06 -7.74
CA ALA A 18 -11.59 3.56 -6.94
C ALA A 18 -12.39 2.40 -6.32
N ILE A 19 -12.69 1.34 -7.07
CA ILE A 19 -13.40 0.16 -6.57
C ILE A 19 -12.60 -0.50 -5.44
N ARG A 20 -11.29 -0.69 -5.62
CA ARG A 20 -10.43 -1.32 -4.62
C ARG A 20 -10.36 -0.49 -3.33
N LEU A 21 -10.22 0.83 -3.44
CA LEU A 21 -10.23 1.73 -2.28
C LEU A 21 -11.58 1.71 -1.56
N ALA A 22 -12.68 1.74 -2.32
CA ALA A 22 -14.02 1.68 -1.78
C ALA A 22 -14.26 0.35 -1.05
N LEU A 23 -13.91 -0.79 -1.65
CA LEU A 23 -14.07 -2.10 -1.02
C LEU A 23 -13.26 -2.24 0.27
N ASP A 24 -12.00 -1.83 0.26
CA ASP A 24 -11.12 -1.89 1.43
C ASP A 24 -11.65 -1.02 2.58
N HIS A 25 -12.12 0.19 2.27
CA HIS A 25 -12.70 1.09 3.28
C HIS A 25 -14.07 0.63 3.77
N LEU A 26 -14.98 0.24 2.86
CA LEU A 26 -16.33 -0.21 3.22
C LEU A 26 -16.30 -1.49 4.06
N GLN A 27 -15.41 -2.45 3.75
CA GLN A 27 -15.23 -3.66 4.58
C GLN A 27 -14.79 -3.30 6.00
N LEU A 28 -13.81 -2.40 6.15
CA LEU A 28 -13.34 -1.97 7.46
C LEU A 28 -14.41 -1.19 8.23
N LEU A 29 -15.13 -0.29 7.54
CA LEU A 29 -16.20 0.52 8.12
C LEU A 29 -17.36 -0.37 8.59
N ALA A 30 -17.81 -1.30 7.75
CA ALA A 30 -18.87 -2.25 8.09
C ALA A 30 -18.47 -3.14 9.28
N LEU A 31 -17.20 -3.54 9.37
CA LEU A 31 -16.70 -4.35 10.47
C LEU A 31 -16.77 -3.59 11.80
N VAL A 32 -16.35 -2.32 11.83
CA VAL A 32 -16.33 -1.50 13.06
C VAL A 32 -17.73 -1.01 13.46
N LEU A 33 -18.62 -0.75 12.49
CA LEU A 33 -20.04 -0.47 12.74
C LEU A 33 -20.86 -1.72 13.07
N GLY A 34 -20.17 -2.86 13.23
CA GLY A 34 -20.79 -4.12 13.57
C GLY A 34 -21.63 -4.05 14.86
N PRO A 35 -22.74 -4.79 14.93
CA PRO A 35 -23.67 -4.80 16.06
C PRO A 35 -23.05 -5.25 17.38
N THR A 36 -21.96 -6.01 17.33
CA THR A 36 -21.18 -6.41 18.51
C THR A 36 -20.59 -5.22 19.27
N PHE A 37 -20.48 -4.06 18.64
CA PHE A 37 -19.88 -2.85 19.19
C PHE A 37 -20.86 -1.92 19.92
N GLY A 38 -22.13 -2.32 20.08
CA GLY A 38 -23.11 -1.62 20.92
C GLY A 38 -23.73 -0.37 20.29
N TRP A 39 -23.66 -0.22 18.96
CA TRP A 39 -24.29 0.89 18.25
C TRP A 39 -25.82 0.78 18.27
N ALA A 40 -26.49 1.93 18.36
CA ALA A 40 -27.95 2.00 18.27
C ALA A 40 -28.37 2.18 16.79
N LEU A 41 -28.04 1.22 15.94
CA LEU A 41 -28.39 1.23 14.51
C LEU A 41 -29.48 0.20 14.22
N ASP A 42 -30.37 0.53 13.28
CA ASP A 42 -31.35 -0.44 12.78
C ASP A 42 -30.73 -1.30 11.66
N TYR A 43 -30.20 -2.44 12.07
CA TYR A 43 -29.52 -3.41 11.19
C TYR A 43 -30.47 -4.18 10.25
N LYS A 44 -31.80 -4.01 10.39
CA LYS A 44 -32.79 -4.70 9.53
C LYS A 44 -33.09 -3.95 8.24
N GLN A 45 -32.59 -2.72 8.10
CA GLN A 45 -32.86 -1.88 6.94
C GLN A 45 -31.87 -2.14 5.80
N GLN A 46 -32.33 -1.94 4.56
CA GLN A 46 -31.57 -2.20 3.32
C GLN A 46 -30.23 -1.45 3.24
N TRP A 47 -30.09 -0.31 3.93
CA TRP A 47 -28.83 0.44 3.93
C TRP A 47 -27.69 -0.34 4.59
N TRP A 48 -27.99 -1.15 5.61
CA TRP A 48 -27.00 -1.99 6.28
C TRP A 48 -26.56 -3.14 5.38
N ASP A 49 -27.51 -3.79 4.71
CA ASP A 49 -27.22 -4.85 3.73
C ASP A 49 -26.29 -4.35 2.64
N ALA A 50 -26.52 -3.13 2.12
CA ALA A 50 -25.66 -2.51 1.12
C ALA A 50 -24.27 -2.17 1.67
N LEU A 51 -24.18 -1.61 2.88
CA LEU A 51 -22.91 -1.25 3.52
C LEU A 51 -22.05 -2.48 3.84
N ALA A 52 -22.68 -3.54 4.33
CA ALA A 52 -22.02 -4.74 4.81
C ALA A 52 -21.87 -5.84 3.72
N ALA A 53 -22.51 -5.69 2.56
CA ALA A 53 -22.34 -6.58 1.40
C ALA A 53 -20.87 -6.89 1.04
N PRO A 54 -19.92 -5.94 1.12
CA PRO A 54 -18.50 -6.22 0.87
C PRO A 54 -17.85 -7.21 1.85
N LEU A 55 -18.41 -7.39 3.06
CA LEU A 55 -17.97 -8.43 4.00
C LEU A 55 -18.49 -9.82 3.62
N VAL A 56 -19.40 -9.91 2.64
CA VAL A 56 -20.01 -11.12 2.05
C VAL A 56 -20.86 -11.94 3.04
N LYS A 57 -20.54 -11.93 4.34
CA LYS A 57 -21.29 -12.54 5.45
C LYS A 57 -22.77 -12.13 5.50
N PRO A 58 -23.16 -10.85 5.28
CA PRO A 58 -24.56 -10.43 5.32
C PRO A 58 -25.38 -10.87 4.11
N LEU A 59 -24.75 -11.19 2.97
CA LEU A 59 -25.44 -11.64 1.76
C LEU A 59 -26.14 -13.01 1.93
N VAL A 60 -25.82 -13.72 3.01
CA VAL A 60 -26.42 -15.01 3.37
C VAL A 60 -27.68 -14.85 4.23
N ALA A 61 -27.88 -13.67 4.83
CA ALA A 61 -29.00 -13.38 5.72
C ALA A 61 -30.41 -13.39 5.09
N PRO A 62 -30.64 -13.04 3.80
CA PRO A 62 -32.00 -12.97 3.23
C PRO A 62 -32.65 -14.33 2.90
N LEU A 63 -31.96 -15.46 3.09
CA LEU A 63 -32.42 -16.78 2.59
C LEU A 63 -33.22 -17.62 3.61
N THR A 64 -33.64 -17.04 4.74
CA THR A 64 -34.20 -17.78 5.89
C THR A 64 -35.23 -16.96 6.71
N PRO A 65 -36.08 -17.60 7.55
CA PRO A 65 -37.23 -16.97 8.25
C PRO A 65 -36.82 -16.10 9.49
N PRO A 66 -37.75 -15.36 10.14
CA PRO A 66 -37.48 -14.06 10.77
C PRO A 66 -36.59 -14.09 12.03
N PRO A 67 -35.99 -12.93 12.38
CA PRO A 67 -34.84 -12.82 13.28
C PRO A 67 -35.13 -13.06 14.77
N SER A 68 -34.11 -13.49 15.52
CA SER A 68 -34.01 -13.30 16.97
C SER A 68 -33.86 -11.81 17.32
N PRO A 69 -34.22 -11.37 18.54
CA PRO A 69 -34.26 -9.95 18.92
C PRO A 69 -32.93 -9.18 18.72
N ASP A 70 -31.79 -9.87 18.64
CA ASP A 70 -30.46 -9.25 18.59
C ASP A 70 -29.94 -8.97 17.16
N GLY A 71 -30.64 -9.40 16.11
CA GLY A 71 -30.57 -8.77 14.77
C GLY A 71 -29.29 -8.89 13.93
N TRP A 72 -28.27 -9.69 14.30
CA TRP A 72 -26.98 -9.69 13.56
C TRP A 72 -26.40 -11.03 13.11
N ALA A 73 -26.92 -12.14 13.61
CA ALA A 73 -26.44 -13.46 13.23
C ALA A 73 -26.80 -13.76 11.76
N PRO A 74 -25.85 -14.21 10.90
CA PRO A 74 -26.20 -14.80 9.62
C PRO A 74 -27.20 -15.92 9.87
N GLN A 75 -28.41 -15.73 9.35
CA GLN A 75 -29.49 -16.67 9.55
C GLN A 75 -29.15 -17.97 8.80
N GLY A 76 -29.15 -19.10 9.52
CA GLY A 76 -28.84 -20.40 8.95
C GLY A 76 -27.35 -20.74 8.97
N TYR A 77 -26.99 -21.67 9.85
CA TYR A 77 -25.67 -22.29 9.89
C TYR A 77 -25.28 -23.00 8.58
N LYS A 78 -26.25 -23.64 7.91
CA LYS A 78 -26.06 -24.37 6.64
C LYS A 78 -25.68 -23.45 5.45
N PRO A 79 -26.42 -22.37 5.14
CA PRO A 79 -26.04 -21.49 4.03
C PRO A 79 -24.73 -20.75 4.31
N PHE A 80 -24.42 -20.42 5.57
CA PHE A 80 -23.10 -19.93 5.96
C PHE A 80 -21.99 -20.95 5.65
N LEU A 81 -22.17 -22.22 6.05
CA LEU A 81 -21.20 -23.27 5.75
C LEU A 81 -20.98 -23.46 4.24
N CYS A 82 -22.03 -23.35 3.43
CA CYS A 82 -21.91 -23.40 1.97
C CYS A 82 -20.99 -22.29 1.45
N LEU A 83 -21.24 -21.04 1.85
CA LEU A 83 -20.39 -19.90 1.50
C LEU A 83 -18.94 -20.08 2.00
N PHE A 84 -18.78 -20.51 3.25
CA PHE A 84 -17.47 -20.78 3.84
C PHE A 84 -16.67 -21.78 3.00
N TYR A 85 -17.28 -22.91 2.60
CA TYR A 85 -16.60 -23.91 1.78
C TYR A 85 -16.37 -23.46 0.34
N VAL A 86 -17.22 -22.61 -0.23
CA VAL A 86 -16.96 -21.96 -1.53
C VAL A 86 -15.69 -21.10 -1.44
N ILE A 87 -15.53 -20.32 -0.36
CA ILE A 87 -14.34 -19.49 -0.14
C ILE A 87 -13.09 -20.37 0.12
N VAL A 88 -13.21 -21.43 0.91
CA VAL A 88 -12.12 -22.40 1.14
C VAL A 88 -11.70 -23.06 -0.18
N GLY A 89 -12.66 -23.49 -0.99
CA GLY A 89 -12.42 -24.10 -2.31
C GLY A 89 -11.74 -23.11 -3.26
N LEU A 90 -12.20 -21.85 -3.30
CA LEU A 90 -11.58 -20.80 -4.11
C LEU A 90 -10.15 -20.49 -3.64
N ALA A 91 -9.94 -20.36 -2.32
CA ALA A 91 -8.60 -20.16 -1.75
C ALA A 91 -7.67 -21.33 -2.11
N GLY A 92 -8.11 -22.57 -1.92
CA GLY A 92 -7.34 -23.77 -2.29
C GLY A 92 -7.02 -23.81 -3.79
N ALA A 93 -8.01 -23.55 -4.65
CA ALA A 93 -7.82 -23.50 -6.10
C ALA A 93 -6.82 -22.42 -6.52
N THR A 94 -6.88 -21.21 -5.93
CA THR A 94 -5.92 -20.15 -6.21
C THR A 94 -4.50 -20.52 -5.76
N MET A 95 -4.35 -21.16 -4.59
CA MET A 95 -3.05 -21.62 -4.09
C MET A 95 -2.46 -22.73 -4.98
N LEU A 96 -3.27 -23.68 -5.42
CA LEU A 96 -2.85 -24.74 -6.35
C LEU A 96 -2.46 -24.16 -7.71
N ALA A 97 -3.26 -23.24 -8.27
CA ALA A 97 -2.94 -22.56 -9.53
C ALA A 97 -1.63 -21.75 -9.42
N CYS A 98 -1.42 -21.08 -8.28
CA CYS A 98 -0.19 -20.40 -7.96
C CYS A 98 1.03 -21.35 -7.91
N GLY A 99 0.89 -22.48 -7.21
CA GLY A 99 1.91 -23.52 -7.12
C GLY A 99 2.23 -24.13 -8.49
N PHE A 100 1.21 -24.38 -9.30
CA PHE A 100 1.36 -24.87 -10.68
C PHE A 100 2.15 -23.89 -11.54
N VAL A 101 1.79 -22.60 -11.54
CA VAL A 101 2.53 -21.57 -12.27
C VAL A 101 3.97 -21.49 -11.79
N ALA A 102 4.21 -21.53 -10.48
CA ALA A 102 5.56 -21.53 -9.92
C ALA A 102 6.39 -22.73 -10.39
N PHE A 103 5.81 -23.93 -10.36
CA PHE A 103 6.43 -25.16 -10.83
C PHE A 103 6.75 -25.12 -12.34
N SER A 104 5.82 -24.63 -13.16
CA SER A 104 6.04 -24.49 -14.61
C SER A 104 7.18 -23.52 -14.93
N PHE A 105 7.30 -22.40 -14.20
CA PHE A 105 8.43 -21.48 -14.37
C PHE A 105 9.75 -22.11 -13.94
N ALA A 106 9.76 -22.88 -12.84
CA ALA A 106 10.96 -23.56 -12.36
C ALA A 106 11.47 -24.61 -13.36
N ARG A 107 10.57 -25.30 -14.07
CA ARG A 107 10.93 -26.39 -14.99
C ARG A 107 11.22 -25.93 -16.42
N ASN A 108 10.40 -25.03 -16.97
CA ASN A 108 10.43 -24.70 -18.39
C ASN A 108 11.05 -23.33 -18.69
N GLY A 109 11.34 -22.52 -17.67
CA GLY A 109 11.90 -21.15 -17.80
C GLY A 109 10.95 -20.11 -18.40
N ILE A 110 10.01 -20.52 -19.25
CA ILE A 110 9.05 -19.66 -19.96
C ILE A 110 7.67 -20.31 -19.90
N PHE A 111 6.63 -19.49 -19.65
CA PHE A 111 5.24 -19.93 -19.68
C PHE A 111 4.62 -19.55 -21.03
N PRO A 112 4.23 -20.50 -21.90
CA PRO A 112 3.81 -20.21 -23.28
C PRO A 112 2.47 -19.46 -23.34
N ASN A 113 1.54 -19.76 -22.43
CA ASN A 113 0.19 -19.16 -22.44
C ASN A 113 0.08 -17.99 -21.45
N LYS A 114 -0.15 -16.77 -21.96
CA LYS A 114 -0.24 -15.56 -21.12
C LYS A 114 -1.57 -15.43 -20.37
N TRP A 115 -2.66 -15.99 -20.88
CA TRP A 115 -4.01 -15.81 -20.33
C TRP A 115 -4.23 -16.41 -18.93
N PRO A 116 -3.74 -17.62 -18.57
CA PRO A 116 -3.98 -18.18 -17.23
C PRO A 116 -3.30 -17.35 -16.16
N THR A 117 -2.12 -16.80 -16.48
CA THR A 117 -1.40 -15.90 -15.58
C THR A 117 -2.17 -14.58 -15.40
N ARG A 118 -2.78 -14.04 -16.45
CA ARG A 118 -3.63 -12.84 -16.35
C ARG A 118 -4.88 -13.08 -15.50
N LEU A 119 -5.57 -14.21 -15.70
CA LEU A 119 -6.73 -14.58 -14.90
C LEU A 119 -6.36 -14.77 -13.43
N LEU A 120 -5.28 -15.52 -13.16
CA LEU A 120 -4.79 -15.74 -11.80
C LEU A 120 -4.45 -14.43 -11.09
N ARG A 121 -3.83 -13.47 -11.78
CA ARG A 121 -3.58 -12.12 -11.23
C ARG A 121 -4.86 -11.39 -10.87
N ALA A 122 -5.85 -11.40 -11.75
CA ALA A 122 -7.12 -10.71 -11.51
C ALA A 122 -7.84 -11.33 -10.29
N VAL A 123 -7.94 -12.66 -10.24
CA VAL A 123 -8.55 -13.38 -9.13
C VAL A 123 -7.80 -13.13 -7.84
N CYS A 124 -6.47 -13.25 -7.83
CA CYS A 124 -5.70 -13.03 -6.60
C CYS A 124 -5.70 -11.56 -6.16
N GLY A 125 -5.63 -10.60 -7.09
CA GLY A 125 -5.70 -9.17 -6.77
C GLY A 125 -7.06 -8.77 -6.19
N LEU A 126 -8.14 -9.35 -6.69
CA LEU A 126 -9.48 -9.19 -6.10
C LEU A 126 -9.56 -9.88 -4.74
N PHE A 127 -9.20 -11.17 -4.67
CA PHE A 127 -9.40 -12.01 -3.47
C PHE A 127 -8.48 -11.63 -2.30
N TYR A 128 -7.17 -11.51 -2.54
CA TYR A 128 -6.18 -11.19 -1.50
C TYR A 128 -5.88 -9.70 -1.37
N GLY A 129 -6.29 -8.88 -2.35
CA GLY A 129 -6.05 -7.43 -2.34
C GLY A 129 -7.28 -6.61 -1.97
N ALA A 130 -8.40 -6.76 -2.70
CA ALA A 130 -9.59 -5.93 -2.52
C ALA A 130 -10.62 -6.51 -1.54
N CYS A 131 -10.77 -7.84 -1.49
CA CYS A 131 -11.75 -8.55 -0.65
C CYS A 131 -11.13 -9.21 0.58
N TYR A 132 -9.89 -8.86 0.91
CA TYR A 132 -9.12 -9.55 1.96
C TYR A 132 -9.83 -9.53 3.32
N LEU A 133 -10.34 -8.37 3.76
CA LEU A 133 -10.99 -8.25 5.06
C LEU A 133 -12.26 -9.10 5.12
N GLY A 134 -13.09 -9.09 4.06
CA GLY A 134 -14.29 -9.92 3.96
C GLY A 134 -13.98 -11.42 3.94
N VAL A 135 -13.00 -11.85 3.14
CA VAL A 135 -12.54 -13.25 3.09
C VAL A 135 -12.03 -13.69 4.46
N LEU A 136 -11.17 -12.89 5.09
CA LEU A 136 -10.62 -13.19 6.41
C LEU A 136 -11.71 -13.23 7.47
N ASN A 137 -12.70 -12.34 7.41
CA ASN A 137 -13.83 -12.30 8.33
C ASN A 137 -14.67 -13.59 8.27
N ILE A 138 -14.95 -14.09 7.06
CA ILE A 138 -15.67 -15.36 6.90
C ILE A 138 -14.81 -16.55 7.36
N LEU A 139 -13.53 -16.55 7.02
CA LEU A 139 -12.63 -17.62 7.46
C LEU A 139 -12.42 -17.62 8.98
N ALA A 140 -12.46 -16.47 9.65
CA ALA A 140 -12.32 -16.35 11.10
C ALA A 140 -13.61 -16.60 11.87
N THR A 141 -14.79 -16.50 11.24
CA THR A 141 -16.09 -16.68 11.91
C THR A 141 -16.23 -18.04 12.62
N PRO A 142 -15.86 -19.19 12.04
CA PRO A 142 -15.94 -20.48 12.75
C PRO A 142 -14.98 -20.60 13.93
N LEU A 143 -13.93 -19.77 14.00
CA LEU A 143 -13.02 -19.71 15.15
C LEU A 143 -13.63 -19.00 16.35
N ASP A 144 -14.71 -18.25 16.16
CA ASP A 144 -15.36 -17.58 17.28
C ASP A 144 -16.21 -18.56 18.09
N CYS A 145 -15.61 -19.09 19.16
CA CYS A 145 -16.26 -19.95 20.14
C CYS A 145 -16.39 -19.28 21.51
N GLN A 146 -16.33 -17.95 21.57
CA GLN A 146 -16.42 -17.18 22.82
C GLN A 146 -15.53 -17.73 23.94
N TYR A 147 -14.28 -18.03 23.62
CA TYR A 147 -13.34 -18.69 24.55
C TYR A 147 -13.16 -17.93 25.87
N LEU A 148 -13.28 -16.60 25.81
CA LEU A 148 -13.06 -15.68 26.92
C LEU A 148 -14.34 -15.24 27.64
N ALA A 149 -15.50 -15.82 27.32
CA ALA A 149 -16.76 -15.46 27.97
C ALA A 149 -16.73 -15.76 29.48
N THR A 150 -17.26 -14.85 30.29
CA THR A 150 -17.37 -14.98 31.76
C THR A 150 -18.46 -15.95 32.19
N SER A 151 -19.55 -16.06 31.41
CA SER A 151 -20.64 -17.00 31.67
C SER A 151 -20.30 -18.40 31.13
N SER A 152 -20.40 -19.42 31.99
CA SER A 152 -20.19 -20.82 31.62
C SER A 152 -21.22 -21.34 30.60
N ALA A 153 -22.40 -20.73 30.53
CA ALA A 153 -23.47 -21.14 29.61
C ALA A 153 -23.20 -20.76 28.14
N VAL A 154 -22.42 -19.70 27.90
CA VAL A 154 -22.14 -19.18 26.54
C VAL A 154 -20.72 -19.55 26.09
N LYS A 155 -19.88 -20.00 27.02
CA LYS A 155 -18.51 -20.44 26.73
C LYS A 155 -18.52 -21.66 25.81
N MET A 156 -17.70 -21.63 24.74
CA MET A 156 -17.60 -22.68 23.71
C MET A 156 -18.84 -22.84 22.84
N THR A 157 -19.69 -21.81 22.78
CA THR A 157 -20.74 -21.67 21.75
C THR A 157 -20.33 -20.60 20.76
N SER A 158 -20.75 -20.76 19.51
CA SER A 158 -20.47 -19.74 18.49
C SER A 158 -21.27 -18.46 18.78
N ALA A 159 -20.62 -17.28 18.68
CA ALA A 159 -21.31 -16.01 18.91
C ALA A 159 -22.33 -15.69 17.81
N ASP A 160 -21.99 -15.98 16.56
CA ASP A 160 -22.90 -15.85 15.42
C ASP A 160 -24.00 -16.91 15.43
N PHE A 161 -23.74 -18.10 15.97
CA PHE A 161 -24.67 -19.23 15.94
C PHE A 161 -24.86 -19.81 17.36
N ALA A 162 -25.71 -19.17 18.16
CA ALA A 162 -25.95 -19.53 19.56
C ALA A 162 -26.39 -20.99 19.79
N GLY A 163 -26.94 -21.66 18.78
CA GLY A 163 -27.32 -23.09 18.83
C GLY A 163 -26.20 -24.08 18.49
N VAL A 164 -24.99 -23.61 18.13
CA VAL A 164 -23.88 -24.45 17.68
C VAL A 164 -22.79 -24.52 18.75
N SER A 165 -22.59 -25.71 19.29
CA SER A 165 -21.49 -26.00 20.22
C SER A 165 -20.20 -26.27 19.47
N CYS A 166 -19.13 -25.57 19.83
CA CYS A 166 -17.81 -25.76 19.22
C CYS A 166 -17.10 -27.05 19.66
N LYS A 167 -17.56 -27.69 20.73
CA LYS A 167 -16.93 -28.89 21.29
C LYS A 167 -17.29 -30.16 20.53
N HIS A 168 -18.41 -30.17 19.82
CA HIS A 168 -18.97 -31.38 19.24
C HIS A 168 -18.87 -31.36 17.71
N ALA A 169 -18.76 -32.55 17.12
CA ALA A 169 -18.94 -32.72 15.69
C ALA A 169 -20.39 -32.34 15.31
N PRO A 170 -20.63 -31.70 14.15
CA PRO A 170 -19.69 -31.49 13.04
C PRO A 170 -18.85 -30.20 13.13
N HIS A 171 -19.12 -29.28 14.07
CA HIS A 171 -18.47 -27.96 14.10
C HIS A 171 -16.95 -28.02 14.28
N LEU A 172 -16.47 -29.01 15.04
CA LEU A 172 -15.03 -29.21 15.27
C LEU A 172 -14.22 -29.35 13.97
N ILE A 173 -14.78 -29.96 12.92
CA ILE A 173 -14.11 -30.11 11.62
C ILE A 173 -14.00 -28.75 10.93
N HIS A 174 -15.09 -27.98 10.94
CA HIS A 174 -15.13 -26.64 10.34
C HIS A 174 -14.16 -25.68 11.05
N LEU A 175 -14.04 -25.78 12.38
CA LEU A 175 -13.05 -25.07 13.19
C LEU A 175 -11.62 -25.36 12.72
N GLY A 176 -11.27 -26.64 12.55
CA GLY A 176 -9.94 -27.05 12.10
C GLY A 176 -9.60 -26.53 10.70
N VAL A 177 -10.53 -26.68 9.75
CA VAL A 177 -10.37 -26.16 8.38
C VAL A 177 -10.22 -24.64 8.40
N SER A 178 -11.06 -23.95 9.17
CA SER A 178 -11.04 -22.50 9.34
C SER A 178 -9.71 -22.00 9.90
N ALA A 179 -9.14 -22.66 10.92
CA ALA A 179 -7.86 -22.27 11.51
C ALA A 179 -6.72 -22.35 10.50
N VAL A 180 -6.62 -23.47 9.78
CA VAL A 180 -5.58 -23.70 8.77
C VAL A 180 -5.75 -22.70 7.60
N MET A 181 -6.96 -22.54 7.08
CA MET A 181 -7.20 -21.67 5.93
C MET A 181 -7.05 -20.19 6.28
N THR A 182 -7.43 -19.75 7.48
CA THR A 182 -7.19 -18.38 7.97
C THR A 182 -5.69 -18.08 7.96
N LEU A 183 -4.87 -18.98 8.51
CA LEU A 183 -3.42 -18.83 8.51
C LEU A 183 -2.84 -18.78 7.10
N LEU A 184 -3.21 -19.74 6.25
CA LEU A 184 -2.69 -19.81 4.87
C LEU A 184 -3.08 -18.59 4.04
N VAL A 185 -4.33 -18.14 4.11
CA VAL A 185 -4.81 -16.95 3.38
C VAL A 185 -4.14 -15.69 3.91
N ALA A 186 -3.94 -15.56 5.22
CA ALA A 186 -3.18 -14.45 5.80
C ALA A 186 -1.72 -14.43 5.30
N LEU A 187 -1.04 -15.57 5.27
CA LEU A 187 0.33 -15.68 4.75
C LEU A 187 0.41 -15.33 3.27
N VAL A 188 -0.52 -15.82 2.44
CA VAL A 188 -0.55 -15.45 1.01
C VAL A 188 -0.82 -13.95 0.84
N ALA A 189 -1.77 -13.38 1.60
CA ALA A 189 -2.05 -11.95 1.57
C ALA A 189 -0.84 -11.09 1.99
N LEU A 190 -0.05 -11.53 2.98
CA LEU A 190 1.22 -10.89 3.35
C LEU A 190 2.20 -10.88 2.17
N LEU A 191 2.33 -12.00 1.44
CA LEU A 191 3.17 -12.05 0.25
C LEU A 191 2.66 -11.09 -0.84
N PHE A 192 1.34 -10.96 -0.99
CA PHE A 192 0.75 -9.96 -1.89
C PHE A 192 1.07 -8.53 -1.45
N ALA A 193 0.93 -8.19 -0.17
CA ALA A 193 1.30 -6.88 0.38
C ALA A 193 2.80 -6.57 0.17
N LEU A 194 3.68 -7.57 0.30
CA LEU A 194 5.10 -7.44 -0.03
C LEU A 194 5.33 -7.15 -1.52
N SER A 195 4.48 -7.70 -2.38
CA SER A 195 4.57 -7.53 -3.84
C SER A 195 4.08 -6.16 -4.34
N GLU A 196 3.41 -5.38 -3.49
CA GLU A 196 2.82 -4.09 -3.85
C GLU A 196 3.83 -2.94 -3.96
N ALA A 197 5.05 -3.11 -3.42
CA ALA A 197 6.13 -2.15 -3.68
C ALA A 197 6.42 -2.06 -5.18
N SER A 198 6.27 -0.85 -5.73
CA SER A 198 6.72 -0.52 -7.08
C SER A 198 8.14 -0.01 -7.00
N CYS A 199 9.06 -0.69 -7.69
CA CYS A 199 10.41 -0.19 -7.82
C CYS A 199 10.46 1.04 -8.75
N ASN A 200 9.48 1.18 -9.66
CA ASN A 200 9.49 2.23 -10.68
C ASN A 200 8.98 3.58 -10.15
N LEU A 201 9.91 4.50 -9.88
CA LEU A 201 9.63 5.87 -9.43
C LEU A 201 8.89 6.72 -10.47
N GLY A 202 9.07 6.41 -11.77
CA GLY A 202 8.37 7.07 -12.88
C GLY A 202 6.99 6.48 -13.20
N SER A 203 6.50 5.52 -12.42
CA SER A 203 5.22 4.87 -12.70
C SER A 203 4.05 5.84 -12.55
N HIS A 204 3.19 6.01 -13.56
CA HIS A 204 1.97 6.85 -13.43
C HIS A 204 0.82 6.18 -12.67
N HIS A 205 1.09 5.04 -12.01
CA HIS A 205 0.07 4.29 -11.31
C HIS A 205 -0.22 4.88 -9.92
N PRO A 206 -1.49 5.15 -9.57
CA PRO A 206 -1.84 5.91 -8.37
C PRO A 206 -1.57 5.19 -7.05
N MET A 207 -1.69 3.85 -7.00
CA MET A 207 -1.34 3.03 -5.82
C MET A 207 0.10 2.51 -5.86
N ALA A 208 1.00 3.18 -6.58
CA ALA A 208 2.39 2.74 -6.70
C ALA A 208 3.12 3.16 -5.42
N ALA A 209 3.50 2.18 -4.59
CA ALA A 209 4.15 2.40 -3.31
C ALA A 209 5.67 2.29 -3.45
N GLY A 210 6.42 3.27 -2.96
CA GLY A 210 7.89 3.27 -3.04
C GLY A 210 8.55 2.22 -2.16
N HIS A 211 7.86 1.75 -1.12
CA HIS A 211 8.36 0.72 -0.23
C HIS A 211 7.22 -0.17 0.30
N ALA A 212 7.52 -1.47 0.50
CA ALA A 212 6.52 -2.43 1.00
C ALA A 212 6.24 -2.29 2.50
N GLY A 213 7.12 -1.61 3.25
CA GLY A 213 7.11 -1.66 4.71
C GLY A 213 5.84 -1.12 5.35
N VAL A 214 5.22 -0.08 4.78
CA VAL A 214 3.95 0.45 5.32
C VAL A 214 2.78 -0.43 4.92
N GLU A 215 2.73 -0.96 3.70
CA GLU A 215 1.67 -1.87 3.27
C GLU A 215 1.68 -3.17 4.07
N VAL A 216 2.85 -3.70 4.42
CA VAL A 216 2.98 -4.86 5.32
C VAL A 216 2.46 -4.55 6.73
N LYS A 217 2.80 -3.37 7.27
CA LYS A 217 2.26 -2.93 8.57
C LYS A 217 0.75 -2.72 8.50
N ALA A 218 0.26 -2.11 7.43
CA ALA A 218 -1.16 -1.88 7.21
C ALA A 218 -1.92 -3.21 7.11
N TRP A 219 -1.38 -4.18 6.37
CA TRP A 219 -1.88 -5.56 6.33
C TRP A 219 -1.93 -6.15 7.75
N LEU A 220 -0.87 -6.04 8.54
CA LEU A 220 -0.84 -6.57 9.90
C LEU A 220 -1.95 -5.97 10.77
N PHE A 221 -2.10 -4.64 10.79
CA PHE A 221 -3.14 -4.00 11.60
C PHE A 221 -4.55 -4.33 11.11
N LYS A 222 -4.77 -4.43 9.79
CA LYS A 222 -6.04 -4.90 9.21
C LYS A 222 -6.37 -6.33 9.65
N THR A 223 -5.40 -7.24 9.60
CA THR A 223 -5.54 -8.62 10.08
C THR A 223 -5.87 -8.65 11.57
N VAL A 224 -5.17 -7.86 12.38
CA VAL A 224 -5.45 -7.73 13.82
C VAL A 224 -6.85 -7.21 14.08
N ILE A 225 -7.32 -6.22 13.32
CA ILE A 225 -8.69 -5.69 13.45
C ILE A 225 -9.73 -6.79 13.19
N VAL A 226 -9.61 -7.55 12.09
CA VAL A 226 -10.55 -8.63 11.76
C VAL A 226 -10.51 -9.75 12.80
N LEU A 227 -9.32 -10.19 13.19
CA LEU A 227 -9.18 -11.26 14.18
C LEU A 227 -9.66 -10.81 15.56
N ALA A 228 -9.36 -9.59 15.99
CA ALA A 228 -9.89 -9.04 17.25
C ALA A 228 -11.41 -8.92 17.21
N ALA A 229 -11.98 -8.45 16.09
CA ALA A 229 -13.42 -8.32 15.91
C ALA A 229 -14.14 -9.68 15.95
N ASN A 230 -13.51 -10.78 15.51
CA ASN A 230 -14.14 -12.11 15.53
C ASN A 230 -13.79 -12.93 16.79
N LEU A 231 -12.55 -12.92 17.27
CA LEU A 231 -12.10 -13.84 18.32
C LEU A 231 -12.33 -13.32 19.75
N LEU A 232 -12.53 -12.00 19.92
CA LEU A 232 -12.68 -11.38 21.25
C LEU A 232 -14.13 -11.08 21.63
N THR A 233 -15.12 -11.62 20.90
CA THR A 233 -16.55 -11.40 21.17
C THR A 233 -16.98 -11.82 22.59
N GLY A 234 -16.32 -12.83 23.17
CA GLY A 234 -16.54 -13.25 24.56
C GLY A 234 -16.16 -12.18 25.61
N GLN A 235 -15.36 -11.18 25.25
CA GLN A 235 -14.94 -10.07 26.11
C GLN A 235 -15.31 -8.74 25.46
N LYS A 236 -16.58 -8.36 25.61
CA LYS A 236 -17.19 -7.16 24.99
C LYS A 236 -16.45 -5.85 25.28
N GLN A 237 -15.68 -5.77 26.36
CA GLN A 237 -14.89 -4.57 26.70
C GLN A 237 -13.50 -4.55 26.04
N VAL A 238 -12.86 -5.70 25.89
CA VAL A 238 -11.48 -5.80 25.35
C VAL A 238 -11.49 -5.70 23.82
N GLN A 239 -12.51 -6.27 23.19
CA GLN A 239 -12.71 -6.25 21.74
C GLN A 239 -12.63 -4.83 21.12
N PRO A 240 -13.43 -3.83 21.54
CA PRO A 240 -13.37 -2.48 20.97
C PRO A 240 -12.03 -1.79 21.22
N ILE A 241 -11.36 -2.05 22.35
CA ILE A 241 -10.05 -1.47 22.66
C ILE A 241 -8.99 -1.97 21.67
N ALA A 242 -8.94 -3.28 21.45
CA ALA A 242 -7.98 -3.89 20.52
C ALA A 242 -8.18 -3.37 19.09
N VAL A 243 -9.45 -3.27 18.64
CA VAL A 243 -9.81 -2.74 17.32
C VAL A 243 -9.47 -1.26 17.22
N ALA A 244 -9.76 -0.45 18.24
CA ALA A 244 -9.45 0.99 18.26
C ALA A 244 -7.95 1.26 18.20
N VAL A 245 -7.14 0.56 19.00
CA VAL A 245 -5.69 0.70 18.99
C VAL A 245 -5.12 0.38 17.61
N ALA A 246 -5.57 -0.73 17.00
CA ALA A 246 -5.10 -1.13 15.67
C ALA A 246 -5.55 -0.16 14.57
N ALA A 247 -6.79 0.35 14.62
CA ALA A 247 -7.32 1.31 13.64
C ALA A 247 -6.66 2.70 13.74
N VAL A 248 -6.40 3.19 14.97
CA VAL A 248 -5.65 4.43 15.21
C VAL A 248 -4.21 4.27 14.69
N TRP A 249 -3.57 3.14 14.96
CA TRP A 249 -2.21 2.90 14.49
C TRP A 249 -2.14 2.77 12.97
N LEU A 250 -3.15 2.14 12.34
CA LEU A 250 -3.30 2.08 10.88
C LEU A 250 -3.38 3.50 10.28
N THR A 251 -4.18 4.39 10.89
CA THR A 251 -4.27 5.79 10.44
C THR A 251 -2.94 6.52 10.62
N TYR A 252 -2.31 6.34 11.77
CA TYR A 252 -1.02 6.96 12.09
C TYR A 252 0.09 6.57 11.11
N ILE A 253 0.20 5.29 10.72
CA ILE A 253 1.26 4.87 9.77
C ILE A 253 1.10 5.51 8.40
N TYR A 254 -0.14 5.73 7.92
CA TYR A 254 -0.37 6.39 6.63
C TYR A 254 -0.07 7.89 6.70
N ILE A 255 -0.38 8.57 7.81
CA ILE A 255 -0.02 9.98 8.02
C ILE A 255 1.51 10.14 8.16
N ARG A 256 2.18 9.24 8.88
CA ARG A 256 3.59 9.39 9.23
C ARG A 256 4.56 9.06 8.09
N TRP A 257 4.23 8.07 7.27
CA TRP A 257 5.18 7.44 6.34
C TRP A 257 4.80 7.58 4.86
N GLU A 258 3.52 7.82 4.54
CA GLU A 258 3.06 8.21 3.19
C GLU A 258 3.68 7.36 2.06
N PRO A 259 3.33 6.06 1.93
CA PRO A 259 4.09 5.11 1.11
C PRO A 259 3.94 5.31 -0.41
N TYR A 260 2.87 5.97 -0.87
CA TYR A 260 2.57 6.11 -2.28
C TYR A 260 3.38 7.22 -2.94
N HIS A 261 3.72 7.04 -4.22
CA HIS A 261 4.40 8.07 -5.00
C HIS A 261 3.53 9.30 -5.24
N PHE A 262 2.19 9.13 -5.26
CA PHE A 262 1.25 10.24 -5.47
C PHE A 262 0.77 10.80 -4.13
N PRO A 263 0.98 12.10 -3.85
CA PRO A 263 0.59 12.72 -2.57
C PRO A 263 -0.91 12.58 -2.28
N TRP A 264 -1.75 12.81 -3.30
CA TRP A 264 -3.20 12.72 -3.14
C TRP A 264 -3.67 11.33 -2.66
N MET A 265 -3.00 10.25 -3.08
CA MET A 265 -3.32 8.89 -2.65
C MET A 265 -3.01 8.69 -1.17
N ASN A 266 -1.88 9.25 -0.70
CA ASN A 266 -1.53 9.22 0.73
C ASN A 266 -2.57 9.95 1.57
N HIS A 267 -2.97 11.16 1.16
CA HIS A 267 -3.96 11.96 1.88
C HIS A 267 -5.33 11.29 1.89
N LEU A 268 -5.76 10.72 0.76
CA LEU A 268 -7.02 9.98 0.65
C LEU A 268 -7.02 8.74 1.56
N ARG A 269 -5.94 7.96 1.57
CA ARG A 269 -5.82 6.78 2.44
C ARG A 269 -5.84 7.16 3.92
N ALA A 270 -5.10 8.20 4.31
CA ALA A 270 -5.13 8.72 5.68
C ALA A 270 -6.55 9.16 6.08
N ALA A 271 -7.25 9.89 5.20
CA ALA A 271 -8.63 10.31 5.42
C ALA A 271 -9.60 9.13 5.58
N LEU A 272 -9.52 8.14 4.68
CA LEU A 272 -10.39 6.97 4.70
C LEU A 272 -10.17 6.11 5.95
N PHE A 273 -8.94 5.96 6.46
CA PHE A 273 -8.72 5.14 7.67
C PHE A 273 -9.06 5.87 8.97
N ALA A 274 -9.10 7.20 8.98
CA ALA A 274 -9.44 7.98 10.16
C ALA A 274 -10.90 7.82 10.62
N ALA A 275 -11.83 7.64 9.68
CA ALA A 275 -13.24 7.44 10.01
C ALA A 275 -13.48 6.14 10.81
N PRO A 276 -13.05 4.95 10.35
CA PRO A 276 -13.11 3.72 11.15
C PRO A 276 -12.34 3.82 12.46
N ALA A 277 -11.23 4.55 12.51
CA ALA A 277 -10.48 4.76 13.76
C ALA A 277 -11.30 5.55 14.79
N LEU A 278 -11.92 6.67 14.38
CA LEU A 278 -12.81 7.44 15.27
C LEU A 278 -13.98 6.59 15.76
N ILE A 279 -14.66 5.90 14.84
CA ILE A 279 -15.80 5.05 15.16
C ILE A 279 -15.37 3.95 16.15
N SER A 280 -14.20 3.33 15.96
CA SER A 280 -13.66 2.35 16.90
C SER A 280 -13.35 2.96 18.27
N CYS A 281 -12.86 4.20 18.35
CA CYS A 281 -12.65 4.88 19.63
C CYS A 281 -13.97 5.16 20.35
N VAL A 282 -15.03 5.55 19.62
CA VAL A 282 -16.34 5.77 20.23
C VAL A 282 -16.99 4.47 20.68
N SER A 283 -16.76 3.33 20.00
CA SER A 283 -17.27 2.03 20.48
C SER A 283 -16.69 1.62 21.83
N VAL A 284 -15.45 2.00 22.14
CA VAL A 284 -14.87 1.82 23.50
C VAL A 284 -15.70 2.59 24.52
N LEU A 285 -16.09 3.82 24.22
CA LEU A 285 -16.89 4.67 25.12
C LEU A 285 -18.35 4.19 25.25
N LEU A 286 -18.89 3.53 24.21
CA LEU A 286 -20.22 2.92 24.24
C LEU A 286 -20.27 1.72 25.19
N LEU A 287 -19.22 0.90 25.17
CA LEU A 287 -19.15 -0.35 25.94
C LEU A 287 -18.56 -0.16 27.35
N TRP A 288 -18.09 1.06 27.69
CA TRP A 288 -17.48 1.38 28.98
C TRP A 288 -18.08 2.64 29.65
N PRO A 289 -18.56 2.60 30.91
CA PRO A 289 -18.74 1.43 31.78
C PRO A 289 -20.05 0.65 31.48
N PRO A 290 -20.09 -0.66 31.77
CA PRO A 290 -21.22 -1.55 31.45
C PRO A 290 -22.51 -1.21 32.23
N SER A 291 -22.40 -0.45 33.31
CA SER A 291 -23.51 -0.01 34.16
C SER A 291 -24.34 1.15 33.57
N ARG A 292 -23.97 1.68 32.40
CA ARG A 292 -24.63 2.84 31.76
C ARG A 292 -25.23 2.52 30.40
N ALA A 293 -25.80 1.32 30.25
CA ALA A 293 -26.42 0.86 29.02
C ALA A 293 -27.79 1.54 28.77
N ASP A 294 -27.77 2.85 28.54
CA ASP A 294 -28.95 3.64 28.18
C ASP A 294 -29.07 3.76 26.66
N HIS A 295 -30.17 3.29 26.10
CA HIS A 295 -30.40 3.35 24.65
C HIS A 295 -30.35 4.78 24.09
N ALA A 296 -30.87 5.77 24.84
CA ALA A 296 -30.82 7.18 24.45
C ALA A 296 -29.38 7.71 24.33
N ARG A 297 -28.49 7.33 25.25
CA ARG A 297 -27.07 7.70 25.20
C ARG A 297 -26.36 7.00 24.04
N ALA A 298 -26.64 5.72 23.83
CA ALA A 298 -26.09 4.96 22.71
C ALA A 298 -26.48 5.58 21.36
N TRP A 299 -27.74 6.01 21.21
CA TRP A 299 -28.22 6.73 20.02
C TRP A 299 -27.48 8.06 19.82
N GLN A 300 -27.40 8.91 20.85
CA GLN A 300 -26.68 10.18 20.77
C GLN A 300 -25.21 9.99 20.37
N MET A 301 -24.53 9.01 20.95
CA MET A 301 -23.13 8.70 20.63
C MET A 301 -22.97 8.11 19.22
N THR A 302 -23.93 7.28 18.78
CA THR A 302 -23.95 6.73 17.42
C THR A 302 -24.07 7.85 16.38
N VAL A 303 -25.05 8.74 16.54
CA VAL A 303 -25.26 9.90 15.65
C VAL A 303 -24.05 10.83 15.68
N ALA A 304 -23.49 11.11 16.86
CA ALA A 304 -22.30 11.94 17.00
C ALA A 304 -21.08 11.31 16.30
N ALA A 305 -20.86 10.00 16.43
CA ALA A 305 -19.75 9.30 15.78
C ALA A 305 -19.88 9.34 14.25
N LEU A 306 -21.06 9.05 13.71
CA LEU A 306 -21.33 9.09 12.27
C LEU A 306 -21.21 10.52 11.72
N GLY A 307 -21.69 11.53 12.45
CA GLY A 307 -21.55 12.93 12.09
C GLY A 307 -20.10 13.44 12.17
N ALA A 308 -19.30 12.94 13.11
CA ALA A 308 -17.91 13.34 13.29
C ALA A 308 -16.93 12.57 12.36
N ALA A 309 -17.33 11.42 11.81
CA ALA A 309 -16.46 10.60 10.95
C ALA A 309 -15.94 11.35 9.69
N PRO A 310 -16.76 12.12 8.95
CA PRO A 310 -16.26 12.96 7.85
C PRO A 310 -15.27 14.02 8.32
N ALA A 311 -15.51 14.65 9.48
CA ALA A 311 -14.61 15.64 10.04
C ALA A 311 -13.24 15.02 10.40
N ALA A 312 -13.23 13.83 11.01
CA ALA A 312 -12.00 13.10 11.28
C ALA A 312 -11.23 12.73 9.99
N ALA A 313 -11.95 12.34 8.93
CA ALA A 313 -11.35 12.09 7.63
C ALA A 313 -10.67 13.34 7.05
N VAL A 314 -11.35 14.50 7.12
CA VAL A 314 -10.77 15.79 6.69
C VAL A 314 -9.54 16.14 7.51
N VAL A 315 -9.61 16.03 8.84
CA VAL A 315 -8.48 16.34 9.74
C VAL A 315 -7.27 15.46 9.42
N ALA A 316 -7.45 14.16 9.24
CA ALA A 316 -6.36 13.26 8.89
C ALA A 316 -5.78 13.52 7.49
N GLY A 317 -6.64 13.84 6.51
CA GLY A 317 -6.21 14.25 5.18
C GLY A 317 -5.36 15.53 5.21
N VAL A 318 -5.81 16.54 5.96
CA VAL A 318 -5.07 17.81 6.17
C VAL A 318 -3.76 17.57 6.94
N ALA A 319 -3.77 16.71 7.95
CA ALA A 319 -2.57 16.35 8.71
C ALA A 319 -1.52 15.66 7.83
N SER A 320 -1.93 14.73 6.96
CA SER A 320 -1.05 14.12 5.96
C SER A 320 -0.55 15.17 4.96
N TRP A 321 -1.43 16.02 4.42
CA TRP A 321 -1.01 17.10 3.51
C TRP A 321 0.02 18.04 4.14
N TRP A 322 -0.20 18.46 5.37
CA TRP A 322 0.73 19.31 6.11
C TRP A 322 2.06 18.59 6.33
N ARG A 323 2.03 17.31 6.72
CA ARG A 323 3.24 16.50 6.92
C ARG A 323 4.03 16.31 5.63
N TRP A 324 3.37 16.01 4.52
CA TRP A 324 3.99 15.93 3.21
C TRP A 324 4.65 17.26 2.86
N ARG A 325 3.89 18.35 2.93
CA ARG A 325 4.36 19.69 2.54
C ARG A 325 5.53 20.13 3.39
N TRP A 326 5.45 20.02 4.71
CA TRP A 326 6.52 20.40 5.62
C TRP A 326 7.79 19.60 5.39
N GLY A 327 7.69 18.26 5.30
CA GLY A 327 8.86 17.39 5.17
C GLY A 327 9.54 17.50 3.80
N THR A 328 8.75 17.53 2.73
CA THR A 328 9.27 17.52 1.36
C THR A 328 9.69 18.92 0.89
N GLN A 329 8.89 19.96 1.13
CA GLN A 329 9.24 21.32 0.69
C GLN A 329 10.46 21.85 1.41
N ARG A 330 10.62 21.54 2.71
CA ARG A 330 11.83 21.93 3.44
C ARG A 330 13.08 21.31 2.83
N ALA A 331 13.03 20.02 2.49
CA ALA A 331 14.16 19.34 1.86
C ALA A 331 14.43 19.90 0.45
N LEU A 332 13.40 19.99 -0.39
CA LEU A 332 13.51 20.52 -1.75
C LEU A 332 14.00 21.97 -1.77
N TRP A 333 13.51 22.82 -0.87
CA TRP A 333 13.94 24.21 -0.75
C TRP A 333 15.40 24.29 -0.35
N ALA A 334 15.85 23.51 0.63
CA ALA A 334 17.25 23.46 1.03
C ALA A 334 18.17 23.03 -0.14
N PHE A 335 17.78 22.05 -0.95
CA PHE A 335 18.54 21.67 -2.15
C PHE A 335 18.52 22.75 -3.24
N ARG A 336 17.42 23.49 -3.39
CA ARG A 336 17.30 24.58 -4.37
C ARG A 336 18.13 25.82 -4.01
N THR A 337 18.31 26.10 -2.73
CA THR A 337 19.03 27.28 -2.25
C THR A 337 20.48 26.99 -1.85
N ALA A 338 20.93 25.74 -1.95
CA ALA A 338 22.29 25.36 -1.61
C ALA A 338 23.28 25.91 -2.65
N ASP A 339 24.46 26.34 -2.18
CA ASP A 339 25.55 26.67 -3.08
C ASP A 339 26.07 25.39 -3.78
N PRO A 340 26.51 25.45 -5.05
CA PRO A 340 27.02 24.28 -5.77
C PRO A 340 28.16 23.55 -5.04
N SER A 341 29.00 24.26 -4.29
CA SER A 341 30.08 23.66 -3.49
C SER A 341 29.57 22.86 -2.29
N GLN A 342 28.33 23.12 -1.83
CA GLN A 342 27.67 22.36 -0.76
C GLN A 342 26.93 21.13 -1.30
N LEU A 343 26.71 21.06 -2.62
CA LEU A 343 26.09 19.92 -3.29
C LEU A 343 27.08 18.77 -3.51
N GLU A 344 28.37 19.02 -3.33
CA GLU A 344 29.45 18.04 -3.51
C GLU A 344 30.11 17.62 -2.18
N GLY A 345 30.60 16.39 -2.15
CA GLY A 345 31.46 15.90 -1.07
C GLY A 345 30.78 15.77 0.31
N PRO A 346 31.53 15.94 1.42
CA PRO A 346 31.00 15.72 2.76
C PRO A 346 30.02 16.82 3.22
N ALA A 347 30.11 18.04 2.66
CA ALA A 347 29.28 19.18 3.01
C ALA A 347 27.78 18.98 2.72
N LEU A 348 27.46 18.14 1.74
CA LEU A 348 26.08 17.75 1.43
C LEU A 348 25.37 17.09 2.61
N LYS A 349 26.11 16.40 3.49
CA LYS A 349 25.54 15.76 4.68
C LYS A 349 24.99 16.80 5.67
N ASP A 350 25.43 18.05 5.59
CA ASP A 350 25.02 19.08 6.54
C ASP A 350 23.84 19.92 6.04
N LEU A 351 23.48 19.81 4.75
CA LEU A 351 22.42 20.61 4.13
C LEU A 351 21.02 20.28 4.69
N VAL A 352 20.65 18.99 4.77
CA VAL A 352 19.36 18.55 5.31
C VAL A 352 19.57 17.39 6.27
N ARG A 353 19.20 17.61 7.54
CA ARG A 353 19.17 16.58 8.58
C ARG A 353 17.82 15.84 8.56
N PHE A 354 17.78 14.68 7.91
CA PHE A 354 16.62 13.77 7.96
C PHE A 354 16.58 13.05 9.31
N ALA A 355 15.38 12.87 9.89
CA ALA A 355 15.25 12.15 11.17
C ALA A 355 15.45 10.64 11.01
N GLY A 356 15.32 10.12 9.78
CA GLY A 356 15.53 8.71 9.50
C GLY A 356 15.43 8.37 8.02
N PRO A 357 15.65 7.10 7.66
CA PRO A 357 15.75 6.69 6.26
C PRO A 357 14.45 6.87 5.49
N MET A 358 13.29 6.65 6.12
CA MET A 358 12.00 6.84 5.45
C MET A 358 11.70 8.30 5.09
N GLU A 359 12.27 9.27 5.81
CA GLU A 359 12.10 10.69 5.45
C GLU A 359 12.94 11.08 4.25
N ALA A 360 14.14 10.52 4.14
CA ALA A 360 14.99 10.68 2.97
C ALA A 360 14.35 10.04 1.73
N ASP A 361 13.77 8.84 1.87
CA ASP A 361 12.99 8.19 0.81
C ASP A 361 11.80 9.04 0.36
N LEU A 362 11.02 9.58 1.31
CA LEU A 362 9.90 10.46 1.02
C LEU A 362 10.32 11.71 0.22
N ALA A 363 11.42 12.35 0.63
CA ALA A 363 11.97 13.50 -0.09
C ALA A 363 12.44 13.13 -1.50
N ALA A 364 13.10 11.97 -1.66
CA ALA A 364 13.52 11.48 -2.97
C ALA A 364 12.34 11.17 -3.90
N ARG A 365 11.24 10.60 -3.36
CA ARG A 365 10.00 10.38 -4.12
C ARG A 365 9.36 11.69 -4.57
N ALA A 366 9.32 12.68 -3.69
CA ALA A 366 8.80 14.01 -4.01
C ALA A 366 9.63 14.69 -5.10
N ALA A 367 10.96 14.63 -5.00
CA ALA A 367 11.89 15.14 -5.99
C ALA A 367 11.76 14.45 -7.36
N ALA A 368 11.69 13.11 -7.37
CA ALA A 368 11.50 12.34 -8.59
C ALA A 368 10.21 12.73 -9.32
N ARG A 369 9.14 13.05 -8.57
CA ARG A 369 7.85 13.46 -9.13
C ARG A 369 7.84 14.85 -9.71
N THR A 370 8.44 15.81 -9.00
CA THR A 370 8.62 17.15 -9.56
C THR A 370 9.34 17.08 -10.90
N TRP A 371 10.24 16.11 -11.08
CA TRP A 371 10.97 15.93 -12.33
C TRP A 371 10.16 15.23 -13.45
N THR A 372 9.29 14.27 -13.13
CA THR A 372 8.48 13.58 -14.15
C THR A 372 7.30 14.38 -14.65
N ASP A 373 6.67 15.17 -13.77
CA ASP A 373 5.41 15.86 -14.08
C ASP A 373 5.64 17.30 -14.58
N TYR A 374 6.73 17.93 -14.14
CA TYR A 374 7.14 19.24 -14.60
C TYR A 374 8.48 19.08 -15.31
N TRP A 375 8.52 19.39 -16.60
CA TRP A 375 9.75 19.50 -17.40
C TRP A 375 10.62 20.69 -16.95
N GLU A 376 10.65 20.99 -15.65
CA GLU A 376 11.52 21.99 -15.05
C GLU A 376 12.91 21.35 -14.93
N ASP A 377 13.74 21.63 -15.93
CA ASP A 377 15.14 21.18 -16.10
C ASP A 377 16.10 21.71 -14.98
N GLU A 378 15.59 22.31 -13.90
CA GLU A 378 16.37 23.02 -12.86
C GLU A 378 16.57 22.22 -11.55
N PHE A 379 16.06 21.01 -11.43
CA PHE A 379 16.25 20.22 -10.22
C PHE A 379 17.49 19.32 -10.31
N ASP A 380 18.52 19.67 -9.54
CA ASP A 380 19.84 19.04 -9.58
C ASP A 380 19.78 17.60 -9.05
N SER A 381 19.71 16.63 -9.98
CA SER A 381 19.48 15.22 -9.65
C SER A 381 20.59 14.60 -8.81
N GLU A 382 21.78 15.19 -8.90
CA GLU A 382 22.96 14.81 -8.13
C GLU A 382 22.77 15.17 -6.66
N ALA A 383 22.12 16.29 -6.35
CA ALA A 383 21.85 16.71 -4.98
C ALA A 383 20.96 15.71 -4.22
N VAL A 384 19.89 15.21 -4.85
CA VAL A 384 19.00 14.21 -4.23
C VAL A 384 19.60 12.81 -4.23
N ALA A 385 20.30 12.41 -5.29
CA ALA A 385 21.05 11.16 -5.30
C ALA A 385 22.10 11.15 -4.18
N ALA A 386 22.82 12.24 -4.00
CA ALA A 386 23.87 12.33 -3.01
C ALA A 386 23.29 12.52 -1.58
N ALA A 387 22.10 13.13 -1.42
CA ALA A 387 21.37 13.13 -0.17
C ALA A 387 20.92 11.72 0.27
N LEU A 388 20.55 10.87 -0.68
CA LEU A 388 20.25 9.46 -0.43
C LEU A 388 21.51 8.66 -0.08
N MET A 389 22.65 8.97 -0.73
CA MET A 389 23.95 8.36 -0.43
C MET A 389 24.48 8.67 0.97
N ARG A 390 23.91 9.66 1.69
CA ARG A 390 24.19 9.85 3.13
C ARG A 390 23.89 8.60 3.96
N PHE A 391 22.92 7.80 3.53
CA PHE A 391 22.52 6.55 4.16
C PHE A 391 23.01 5.34 3.35
N ASP A 392 24.26 5.38 2.92
CA ASP A 392 24.98 4.33 2.20
C ASP A 392 24.92 2.94 2.85
N ARG A 393 24.67 2.84 4.15
CA ARG A 393 24.48 1.56 4.87
C ARG A 393 23.06 1.04 4.82
N ASN A 394 22.08 1.81 4.32
CA ASN A 394 20.69 1.38 4.25
C ASN A 394 20.38 0.79 2.86
N PRO A 395 20.15 -0.54 2.74
CA PRO A 395 19.85 -1.16 1.45
C PRO A 395 18.59 -0.59 0.79
N GLY A 396 17.60 -0.14 1.55
CA GLY A 396 16.38 0.44 1.01
C GLY A 396 16.62 1.77 0.28
N LEU A 397 17.50 2.62 0.83
CA LEU A 397 17.80 3.92 0.23
C LEU A 397 18.73 3.81 -0.97
N ILE A 398 19.66 2.84 -0.96
CA ILE A 398 20.45 2.52 -2.15
C ILE A 398 19.54 2.00 -3.27
N LEU A 399 18.53 1.18 -2.96
CA LEU A 399 17.55 0.74 -3.95
C LEU A 399 16.66 1.88 -4.46
N ALA A 400 16.31 2.85 -3.60
CA ALA A 400 15.62 4.07 -4.03
C ALA A 400 16.50 4.90 -4.98
N ASN A 401 17.79 5.06 -4.66
CA ASN A 401 18.76 5.74 -5.52
C ASN A 401 18.95 5.00 -6.86
N ALA A 402 19.09 3.68 -6.83
CA ALA A 402 19.14 2.85 -8.03
C ALA A 402 17.89 3.07 -8.91
N SER A 403 16.72 3.19 -8.28
CA SER A 403 15.47 3.43 -8.98
C SER A 403 15.42 4.82 -9.62
N LEU A 404 15.96 5.84 -8.94
CA LEU A 404 16.09 7.19 -9.49
C LEU A 404 17.00 7.19 -10.73
N MET A 405 18.14 6.52 -10.65
CA MET A 405 19.11 6.40 -11.74
C MET A 405 18.52 5.67 -12.95
N ILE A 406 17.83 4.55 -12.73
CA ILE A 406 17.29 3.71 -13.82
C ILE A 406 16.09 4.40 -14.47
N ASP A 407 15.11 4.84 -13.69
CA ASP A 407 13.79 5.21 -14.22
C ASP A 407 13.68 6.71 -14.53
N VAL A 408 14.42 7.56 -13.83
CA VAL A 408 14.34 9.03 -14.01
C VAL A 408 15.54 9.55 -14.81
N GLN A 409 16.77 9.25 -14.38
CA GLN A 409 17.97 9.69 -15.10
C GLN A 409 18.19 8.93 -16.42
N GLY A 410 17.71 7.69 -16.50
CA GLY A 410 17.90 6.80 -17.64
C GLY A 410 19.28 6.13 -17.70
N ASN A 411 20.05 6.20 -16.61
CA ASN A 411 21.35 5.53 -16.49
C ASN A 411 21.18 4.14 -15.88
N ALA A 412 20.81 3.18 -16.74
CA ALA A 412 20.57 1.80 -16.30
C ALA A 412 21.84 1.13 -15.73
N HIS A 413 23.02 1.47 -16.25
CA HIS A 413 24.28 0.84 -15.82
C HIS A 413 24.68 1.27 -14.40
N ALA A 414 24.67 2.58 -14.11
CA ALA A 414 24.94 3.10 -12.78
C ALA A 414 23.93 2.56 -11.75
N GLY A 415 22.65 2.51 -12.12
CA GLY A 415 21.62 1.94 -11.27
C GLY A 415 21.79 0.45 -10.99
N SER A 416 22.18 -0.36 -11.99
CA SER A 416 22.51 -1.78 -11.78
C SER A 416 23.69 -1.96 -10.82
N SER A 417 24.70 -1.09 -10.88
CA SER A 417 25.81 -1.09 -9.91
C SER A 417 25.30 -0.85 -8.48
N GLN A 418 24.39 0.11 -8.30
CA GLN A 418 23.75 0.38 -7.00
C GLN A 418 22.90 -0.81 -6.50
N VAL A 419 22.21 -1.54 -7.38
CA VAL A 419 21.49 -2.77 -7.00
C VAL A 419 22.45 -3.83 -6.49
N GLN A 420 23.62 -3.99 -7.11
CA GLN A 420 24.66 -4.91 -6.63
C GLN A 420 25.29 -4.45 -5.31
N ALA A 421 25.45 -3.14 -5.11
CA ALA A 421 25.89 -2.59 -3.83
C ALA A 421 24.87 -2.89 -2.71
N ALA A 422 23.58 -2.70 -2.97
CA ALA A 422 22.51 -3.03 -2.01
C ALA A 422 22.46 -4.53 -1.66
N LYS A 423 22.83 -5.42 -2.60
CA LYS A 423 22.87 -6.87 -2.38
C LYS A 423 23.97 -7.30 -1.41
N LYS A 424 25.06 -6.53 -1.33
CA LYS A 424 26.17 -6.76 -0.39
C LYS A 424 25.83 -6.34 1.05
N LEU A 425 24.84 -5.47 1.21
CA LEU A 425 24.29 -5.11 2.51
C LEU A 425 23.20 -6.10 2.87
N GLU A 426 23.09 -6.53 4.13
CA GLU A 426 22.10 -7.52 4.58
C GLU A 426 20.65 -7.03 4.34
N PRO A 427 19.99 -7.38 3.21
CA PRO A 427 18.73 -6.76 2.86
C PRO A 427 17.59 -7.55 3.51
N SER A 428 16.52 -6.85 3.92
CA SER A 428 15.30 -7.50 4.39
C SER A 428 14.62 -8.30 3.27
N THR A 429 13.72 -9.23 3.62
CA THR A 429 13.00 -10.05 2.62
C THR A 429 12.28 -9.20 1.58
N ALA A 430 11.70 -8.06 1.97
CA ALA A 430 11.07 -7.12 1.05
C ALA A 430 12.08 -6.48 0.07
N GLN A 431 13.26 -6.11 0.56
CA GLN A 431 14.32 -5.54 -0.26
C GLN A 431 14.95 -6.58 -1.20
N ARG A 432 15.12 -7.83 -0.74
CA ARG A 432 15.53 -8.96 -1.58
C ARG A 432 14.55 -9.19 -2.72
N PHE A 433 13.25 -9.07 -2.45
CA PHE A 433 12.24 -9.13 -3.50
C PHE A 433 12.37 -7.98 -4.51
N VAL A 434 12.60 -6.75 -4.06
CA VAL A 434 12.86 -5.59 -4.94
C VAL A 434 14.11 -5.79 -5.80
N ILE A 435 15.20 -6.29 -5.22
CA ILE A 435 16.43 -6.66 -5.95
C ILE A 435 16.12 -7.69 -7.04
N PHE A 436 15.41 -8.77 -6.68
CA PHE A 436 14.99 -9.79 -7.63
C PHE A 436 14.14 -9.22 -8.76
N VAL A 437 13.17 -8.34 -8.45
CA VAL A 437 12.34 -7.68 -9.47
C VAL A 437 13.19 -6.87 -10.44
N ARG A 438 14.19 -6.13 -9.93
CA ARG A 438 15.12 -5.36 -10.76
C ARG A 438 16.01 -6.23 -11.64
N GLU A 439 16.57 -7.31 -11.09
CA GLU A 439 17.36 -8.28 -11.85
C GLU A 439 16.52 -8.91 -12.97
N GLN A 440 15.27 -9.31 -12.68
CA GLN A 440 14.36 -9.86 -13.68
C GLN A 440 13.94 -8.85 -14.75
N GLN A 441 13.75 -7.58 -14.39
CA GLN A 441 13.49 -6.51 -15.37
C GLN A 441 14.71 -6.29 -16.28
N GLN A 442 15.92 -6.32 -15.73
CA GLN A 442 17.16 -6.21 -16.49
C GLN A 442 17.32 -7.41 -17.44
N MET A 443 17.13 -8.64 -16.95
CA MET A 443 17.17 -9.85 -17.79
C MET A 443 16.13 -9.82 -18.90
N ALA A 444 14.90 -9.37 -18.62
CA ALA A 444 13.87 -9.22 -19.63
C ALA A 444 14.24 -8.17 -20.70
N ARG A 445 14.86 -7.06 -20.31
CA ARG A 445 15.38 -6.04 -21.26
C ARG A 445 16.46 -6.65 -22.16
N LEU A 446 17.41 -7.40 -21.58
CA LEU A 446 18.48 -8.07 -22.32
C LEU A 446 17.95 -9.16 -23.26
N GLN A 447 16.96 -9.95 -22.83
CA GLN A 447 16.33 -10.97 -23.67
C GLN A 447 15.53 -10.35 -24.83
N THR A 448 14.86 -9.23 -24.60
CA THR A 448 14.16 -8.49 -25.66
C THR A 448 15.16 -7.96 -26.70
N GLN A 449 16.39 -7.64 -26.28
CA GLN A 449 17.48 -7.22 -27.16
C GLN A 449 18.15 -8.40 -27.89
N GLY A 450 18.23 -9.58 -27.26
CA GLY A 450 18.92 -10.75 -27.81
C GLY A 450 18.08 -11.69 -28.70
N ALA A 451 16.75 -11.53 -28.75
CA ALA A 451 15.84 -12.47 -29.45
C ALA A 451 15.53 -12.11 -30.92
N ALA A 452 16.20 -11.13 -31.52
CA ALA A 452 15.95 -10.72 -32.91
C ALA A 452 17.20 -10.86 -33.79
N THR A 453 17.38 -12.04 -34.35
CA THR A 453 18.26 -12.24 -35.52
C THR A 453 17.87 -11.24 -36.63
N GLU A 454 18.87 -10.52 -37.16
CA GLU A 454 18.84 -9.45 -38.18
C GLU A 454 18.06 -8.16 -37.84
N SER A 455 16.87 -8.22 -37.23
CA SER A 455 16.11 -7.01 -36.83
C SER A 455 16.54 -6.40 -35.49
N ALA A 456 17.30 -7.11 -34.65
CA ALA A 456 17.86 -6.53 -33.40
C ALA A 456 18.99 -5.54 -33.67
N LEU A 457 19.68 -5.64 -34.81
CA LEU A 457 20.75 -4.72 -35.19
C LEU A 457 20.16 -3.34 -35.55
N ASP A 458 18.98 -3.33 -36.18
CA ASP A 458 18.24 -2.10 -36.47
C ASP A 458 17.54 -1.55 -35.21
N LEU A 459 17.00 -2.43 -34.35
CA LEU A 459 16.41 -1.99 -33.09
C LEU A 459 17.47 -1.47 -32.09
N SER A 460 18.64 -2.10 -32.02
CA SER A 460 19.74 -1.65 -31.15
C SER A 460 20.31 -0.33 -31.66
N ALA A 461 20.50 -0.18 -32.97
CA ALA A 461 20.87 1.08 -33.60
C ALA A 461 19.79 2.16 -33.38
N TYR A 462 18.50 1.84 -33.48
CA TYR A 462 17.41 2.77 -33.19
C TYR A 462 17.35 3.15 -31.70
N VAL A 463 17.56 2.20 -30.79
CA VAL A 463 17.59 2.46 -29.35
C VAL A 463 18.82 3.29 -28.99
N GLU A 464 19.97 3.01 -29.59
CA GLU A 464 21.19 3.77 -29.41
C GLU A 464 21.07 5.18 -30.02
N PHE A 465 20.50 5.31 -31.21
CA PHE A 465 20.14 6.58 -31.81
C PHE A 465 19.17 7.36 -30.92
N ASN A 466 18.11 6.74 -30.42
CA ASN A 466 17.15 7.41 -29.53
C ASN A 466 17.79 7.79 -28.19
N ARG A 467 18.72 6.98 -27.67
CA ARG A 467 19.52 7.33 -26.48
C ARG A 467 20.40 8.54 -26.76
N ASN A 468 21.16 8.50 -27.86
CA ASN A 468 22.08 9.56 -28.26
C ASN A 468 21.31 10.85 -28.61
N TYR A 469 20.15 10.73 -29.25
CA TYR A 469 19.24 11.81 -29.55
C TYR A 469 18.67 12.45 -28.28
N LYS A 470 18.21 11.64 -27.30
CA LYS A 470 17.78 12.16 -25.99
C LYS A 470 18.92 12.83 -25.23
N GLN A 471 20.13 12.28 -25.31
CA GLN A 471 21.32 12.87 -24.70
C GLN A 471 21.67 14.21 -25.38
N ALA A 472 21.67 14.26 -26.72
CA ALA A 472 21.88 15.48 -27.48
C ALA A 472 20.81 16.54 -27.17
N LEU A 473 19.53 16.15 -27.07
CA LEU A 473 18.46 17.04 -26.63
C LEU A 473 18.68 17.58 -25.21
N ARG A 474 19.14 16.75 -24.27
CA ARG A 474 19.46 17.19 -22.90
C ARG A 474 20.61 18.19 -22.89
N VAL A 475 21.71 17.89 -23.60
CA VAL A 475 22.87 18.79 -23.70
C VAL A 475 22.49 20.10 -24.38
N HIS A 476 21.76 20.03 -25.50
CA HIS A 476 21.27 21.21 -26.22
C HIS A 476 20.34 22.08 -25.35
N LYS A 477 19.40 21.47 -24.62
CA LYS A 477 18.56 22.18 -23.65
C LYS A 477 19.40 22.83 -22.54
N SER A 478 20.39 22.12 -22.01
CA SER A 478 21.31 22.66 -21.00
C SER A 478 22.09 23.88 -21.52
N ALA A 479 22.58 23.81 -22.76
CA ALA A 479 23.24 24.93 -23.43
C ALA A 479 22.30 26.13 -23.60
N LEU A 480 21.07 25.91 -24.06
CA LEU A 480 20.04 26.96 -24.20
C LEU A 480 19.68 27.60 -22.85
N HIS A 481 19.57 26.79 -21.79
CA HIS A 481 19.31 27.30 -20.43
C HIS A 481 20.48 28.13 -19.91
N SER A 482 21.71 27.67 -20.11
CA SER A 482 22.91 28.41 -19.72
C SER A 482 23.01 29.74 -20.46
N ALA A 483 22.73 29.75 -21.77
CA ALA A 483 22.65 30.97 -22.56
C ALA A 483 21.55 31.92 -22.06
N ARG A 484 20.33 31.42 -21.82
CA ARG A 484 19.21 32.20 -21.27
C ARG A 484 19.57 32.83 -19.92
N ASN A 485 20.20 32.06 -19.03
CA ASN A 485 20.56 32.51 -17.70
C ASN A 485 21.67 33.57 -17.73
N PHE A 486 22.64 33.43 -18.64
CA PHE A 486 23.64 34.46 -18.92
C PHE A 486 22.99 35.77 -19.39
N TRP A 487 22.09 35.72 -20.37
CA TRP A 487 21.36 36.91 -20.84
C TRP A 487 20.48 37.53 -19.76
N ARG A 488 19.83 36.71 -18.91
CA ARG A 488 19.07 37.19 -17.76
C ARG A 488 19.94 37.86 -16.71
N ALA A 489 21.16 37.38 -16.51
CA ALA A 489 22.11 38.03 -15.61
C ALA A 489 22.44 39.43 -16.13
N LEU A 490 22.74 39.58 -17.42
CA LEU A 490 23.01 40.86 -18.09
C LEU A 490 21.86 41.89 -18.03
N LEU A 491 20.62 41.45 -17.79
CA LEU A 491 19.47 42.35 -17.65
C LEU A 491 19.34 42.96 -16.25
N ARG A 492 20.17 42.58 -15.28
CA ARG A 492 20.17 43.18 -13.94
C ARG A 492 21.03 44.45 -13.93
N ALA A 493 20.64 45.43 -13.12
CA ALA A 493 21.33 46.71 -13.03
C ALA A 493 22.79 46.58 -12.54
N ASP A 494 23.05 45.67 -11.60
CA ASP A 494 24.37 45.38 -11.07
C ASP A 494 24.68 43.88 -11.20
N VAL A 495 25.79 43.54 -11.87
CA VAL A 495 26.21 42.15 -12.09
C VAL A 495 27.70 42.02 -11.80
N ALA A 496 28.06 41.08 -10.93
CA ALA A 496 29.47 40.79 -10.66
C ALA A 496 30.13 40.14 -11.90
N PHE A 497 31.30 40.64 -12.30
CA PHE A 497 32.05 40.14 -13.45
C PHE A 497 32.33 38.63 -13.37
N ASN A 498 32.60 38.11 -12.17
CA ASN A 498 32.83 36.68 -11.94
C ASN A 498 31.61 35.81 -12.28
N ASP A 499 30.39 36.32 -12.09
CA ASP A 499 29.18 35.57 -12.43
C ASP A 499 28.97 35.51 -13.95
N MET A 500 29.39 36.54 -14.67
CA MET A 500 29.40 36.54 -16.14
C MET A 500 30.44 35.56 -16.70
N VAL A 501 31.65 35.55 -16.15
CA VAL A 501 32.71 34.60 -16.56
C VAL A 501 32.28 33.16 -16.31
N LYS A 502 31.68 32.88 -15.14
CA LYS A 502 31.11 31.55 -14.83
C LYS A 502 29.95 31.19 -15.77
N GLY A 503 29.08 32.15 -16.09
CA GLY A 503 27.99 31.96 -17.04
C GLY A 503 28.49 31.61 -18.44
N LEU A 504 29.52 32.31 -18.92
CA LEU A 504 30.16 32.08 -20.22
C LEU A 504 30.86 30.71 -20.26
N ALA A 505 31.63 30.37 -19.21
CA ALA A 505 32.29 29.06 -19.10
C ALA A 505 31.29 27.89 -19.13
N LYS A 506 30.10 28.05 -18.52
CA LYS A 506 29.02 27.06 -18.60
C LYS A 506 28.43 26.91 -20.00
N ILE A 507 28.38 27.99 -20.78
CA ILE A 507 27.94 27.93 -22.19
C ILE A 507 28.99 27.22 -23.05
N GLU A 508 30.27 27.51 -22.83
CA GLU A 508 31.37 26.87 -23.57
C GLU A 508 31.50 25.38 -23.25
N ALA A 509 31.32 24.99 -22.00
CA ALA A 509 31.35 23.58 -21.58
C ALA A 509 30.15 22.76 -22.09
N ALA A 510 29.07 23.42 -22.55
CA ALA A 510 27.88 22.77 -23.09
C ALA A 510 27.90 22.64 -24.62
N LYS A 511 28.96 23.15 -25.28
CA LYS A 511 29.28 22.96 -26.70
C LYS A 511 30.07 21.66 -26.89
#